data_AF-A0AAW8KL60-F1
#
_entry.id   AF-A0AAW8KL60-F1
#
_cell.length_a   1.000
_cell.length_b   1.000
_cell.length_c   1.000
_cell.angle_alpha   90.00
_cell.angle_beta   90.00
_cell.angle_gamma   90.00
#
_symmetry.space_group_name_H-M   'P 1'
#
loop_
_entity.id
_entity.type
_entity.pdbx_description
1 polymer ?
#
loop_
_entity_poly.entity_id
_entity_poly.type
_entity_poly.pdbx_seq_one_letter_code
_entity_poly.pdbx_strand_id
1 'polypeptide(L)' 'AKQLKDRHAKRVFVCTTFGLFTEGFKKFDDYYEKGYIDRLITTNLTYLPKEAMEKPYFTVADMSKFLALIIDSMN' A
#
# COMPACT_ATOMS: atom_id res chain seq x y z
N ALA A 1 4.71 11.19 -5.17
CA ALA A 1 3.32 11.59 -5.51
C ALA A 1 3.26 12.98 -6.14
N LYS A 2 3.71 14.04 -5.45
CA LYS A 2 3.67 15.43 -5.96
C LYS A 2 4.21 15.60 -7.39
N GLN A 3 5.42 15.10 -7.65
CA GLN A 3 6.05 15.14 -8.98
C GLN A 3 5.26 14.40 -10.08
N LEU A 4 4.47 13.37 -9.74
CA LEU A 4 3.64 12.66 -10.71
C LEU A 4 2.38 13.48 -11.06
N LYS A 5 1.80 14.16 -10.08
CA LYS A 5 0.68 15.09 -10.31
C LYS A 5 1.12 16.33 -11.09
N ASP A 6 2.31 16.86 -10.84
CA ASP A 6 2.88 17.95 -11.63
C ASP A 6 3.07 17.54 -13.11
N ARG A 7 3.30 16.24 -13.35
CA ARG A 7 3.33 15.62 -14.69
C ARG A 7 1.95 15.21 -15.21
N HIS A 8 0.87 15.76 -14.65
CA HIS A 8 -0.52 15.56 -15.07
C HIS A 8 -1.03 14.10 -14.96
N ALA A 9 -0.48 13.33 -14.02
CA ALA A 9 -0.99 11.97 -13.76
C ALA A 9 -2.43 12.01 -13.24
N LYS A 10 -3.36 11.41 -13.98
CA LYS A 10 -4.77 11.34 -13.59
C LYS A 10 -4.97 10.56 -12.29
N ARG A 11 -4.25 9.45 -12.10
CA ARG A 11 -4.32 8.58 -10.92
C ARG A 11 -2.92 8.19 -10.46
N VAL A 12 -2.71 8.10 -9.14
CA VAL A 12 -1.43 7.73 -8.53
C VAL A 12 -1.63 6.54 -7.60
N PHE A 13 -0.97 5.43 -7.94
CA PHE A 13 -0.95 4.22 -7.13
C PHE A 13 0.40 4.10 -6.45
N VAL A 14 0.41 3.84 -5.15
CA VAL A 14 1.62 3.58 -4.38
C VAL A 14 1.62 2.10 -4.01
N CYS A 15 2.60 1.35 -4.53
CA CYS A 15 2.78 -0.06 -4.23
C CYS A 15 4.06 -0.23 -3.41
N THR A 16 3.96 -0.76 -2.19
CA THR A 16 5.09 -0.93 -1.28
C THR A 16 5.07 -2.33 -0.68
N THR A 17 6.19 -3.03 -0.70
CA THR A 17 6.26 -4.40 -0.15
C THR A 17 5.93 -4.43 1.35
N PHE A 18 6.55 -3.56 2.14
CA PHE A 18 6.40 -3.54 3.61
C PHE A 18 5.74 -2.24 4.09
N GLY A 19 4.52 -2.34 4.64
CA GLY A 19 3.79 -1.22 5.23
C GLY A 19 4.15 -1.02 6.70
N LEU A 20 5.26 -0.34 7.00
CA LEU A 20 5.75 -0.18 8.37
C LEU A 20 4.95 0.85 9.21
N PHE A 21 4.40 1.89 8.57
CA PHE A 21 3.56 2.93 9.19
C PHE A 21 4.09 3.53 10.50
N THR A 22 5.41 3.71 10.62
CA THR A 22 6.07 4.15 11.86
C THR A 22 5.65 5.54 12.33
N GLU A 23 5.22 6.42 11.41
CA GLU A 23 4.73 7.78 11.70
C GLU A 23 3.19 7.89 11.67
N GLY A 24 2.49 6.76 11.60
CA GLY A 24 1.03 6.69 11.49
C GLY A 24 0.48 7.05 10.10
N PHE A 25 -0.84 7.24 10.02
CA PHE A 25 -1.57 7.41 8.75
C PHE A 25 -1.86 8.87 8.35
N LYS A 26 -1.65 9.83 9.26
CA LYS A 26 -2.05 11.24 9.07
C LYS A 26 -1.53 11.87 7.77
N LYS A 27 -0.29 11.58 7.39
CA LYS A 27 0.30 12.09 6.14
C LYS A 27 -0.36 11.46 4.91
N PHE A 28 -0.71 10.18 4.97
CA PHE A 28 -1.38 9.46 3.89
C PHE A 28 -2.83 9.94 3.73
N ASP A 29 -3.53 10.18 4.83
CA ASP A 29 -4.88 10.76 4.84
C ASP A 29 -4.88 12.14 4.13
N ASP A 30 -3.96 13.04 4.50
CA ASP A 30 -3.82 14.35 3.86
C ASP A 30 -3.46 14.26 2.35
N TYR A 31 -2.60 13.29 1.97
CA TYR A 31 -2.29 13.05 0.56
C TYR A 31 -3.44 12.48 -0.24
N TYR A 32 -4.31 11.67 0.40
CA TYR A 32 -5.51 11.15 -0.23
C TYR A 32 -6.56 12.24 -0.42
N GLU A 33 -6.81 13.07 0.61
CA GLU A 33 -7.75 14.19 0.56
C GLU A 33 -7.35 15.25 -0.48
N LYS A 34 -6.05 15.57 -0.56
CA LYS A 34 -5.50 16.46 -1.59
C LYS A 34 -5.45 15.83 -2.99
N GLY A 35 -5.85 14.57 -3.12
CA GLY A 35 -5.87 13.83 -4.39
C GLY A 35 -4.49 13.48 -4.94
N TYR A 36 -3.43 13.54 -4.14
CA TYR A 36 -2.08 13.17 -4.56
C TYR A 36 -1.88 11.66 -4.70
N ILE A 37 -2.65 10.86 -3.98
CA ILE A 37 -2.62 9.40 -3.99
C ILE A 37 -4.06 8.90 -4.11
N ASP A 38 -4.30 7.94 -5.00
CA ASP A 38 -5.60 7.28 -5.15
C ASP A 38 -5.69 6.00 -4.33
N ARG A 39 -4.62 5.19 -4.35
CA ARG A 39 -4.53 3.94 -3.61
C ARG A 39 -3.12 3.68 -3.09
N LEU A 40 -3.07 3.04 -1.92
CA LEU A 40 -1.89 2.49 -1.28
C LEU A 40 -2.05 0.96 -1.21
N ILE A 41 -1.14 0.25 -1.86
CA ILE A 41 -1.13 -1.21 -1.93
C ILE A 41 0.07 -1.73 -1.17
N THR A 42 -0.14 -2.59 -0.16
CA THR A 42 0.96 -3.23 0.58
C THR A 42 0.79 -4.73 0.67
N THR A 43 1.87 -5.48 0.85
CA THR A 43 1.77 -6.94 1.05
C THR A 43 1.45 -7.30 2.49
N ASN A 44 0.99 -8.54 2.71
CA ASN A 44 0.81 -9.14 4.04
C ASN A 44 2.08 -9.79 4.62
N LEU A 45 3.27 -9.48 4.10
CA LEU A 45 4.54 -10.01 4.60
C LEU A 45 5.05 -9.33 5.89
N THR A 46 4.30 -8.35 6.40
CA THR A 46 4.58 -7.69 7.67
C THR A 46 3.27 -7.46 8.43
N TYR A 47 3.37 -7.19 9.73
CA TYR A 47 2.21 -6.84 10.53
C TYR A 47 1.62 -5.51 10.03
N LEU A 48 0.33 -5.52 9.70
CA LEU A 48 -0.41 -4.34 9.29
C LEU A 48 -1.35 -3.91 10.43
N PRO A 49 -1.32 -2.64 10.87
CA PRO A 49 -2.27 -2.12 11.84
C PRO A 49 -3.71 -2.28 11.33
N LYS A 50 -4.66 -2.64 12.21
CA LYS A 50 -6.08 -2.75 11.85
C LYS A 50 -6.64 -1.47 11.23
N GLU A 51 -6.20 -0.32 11.74
CA GLU A 51 -6.59 1.00 11.21
C GLU A 51 -6.30 1.14 9.71
N ALA A 52 -5.24 0.49 9.19
CA ALA A 52 -4.93 0.52 7.77
C ALA A 52 -6.07 -0.07 6.92
N MET A 53 -6.66 -1.18 7.38
CA MET A 53 -7.73 -1.88 6.67
C MET A 53 -9.04 -1.09 6.62
N GLU A 54 -9.21 -0.11 7.52
CA GLU A 54 -10.39 0.76 7.57
C GLU A 54 -10.27 1.95 6.60
N LYS A 55 -9.06 2.24 6.09
CA LYS A 55 -8.84 3.37 5.18
C LYS A 55 -9.32 3.02 3.76
N PRO A 56 -10.13 3.89 3.11
CA PRO A 56 -10.72 3.61 1.79
C PRO A 56 -9.68 3.54 0.66
N TYR A 57 -8.51 4.15 0.85
CA TYR A 57 -7.40 4.15 -0.11
C TYR A 57 -6.47 2.95 0.06
N PHE A 58 -6.62 2.14 1.10
CA PHE A 58 -5.71 1.04 1.40
C PHE A 58 -6.17 -0.27 0.76
N THR A 59 -5.21 -1.08 0.31
CA THR A 59 -5.49 -2.40 -0.27
C THR A 59 -4.34 -3.35 0.04
N VAL A 60 -4.64 -4.57 0.47
CA VAL A 60 -3.62 -5.58 0.75
C VAL A 60 -3.45 -6.51 -0.43
N ALA A 61 -2.20 -6.70 -0.85
CA ALA A 61 -1.79 -7.74 -1.78
C ALA A 61 -1.39 -9.00 -0.99
N ASP A 62 -2.22 -10.05 -1.07
CA ASP A 62 -1.95 -11.31 -0.38
C ASP A 62 -0.86 -12.12 -1.09
N MET A 63 0.24 -12.37 -0.37
CA MET A 63 1.39 -13.15 -0.82
C MET A 63 1.34 -14.61 -0.36
N SER A 64 0.30 -15.03 0.37
CA SER A 64 0.21 -16.40 0.93
C SER A 64 0.30 -17.46 -0.16
N LYS A 65 -0.38 -17.26 -1.29
CA LYS A 65 -0.31 -18.17 -2.45
C LYS A 65 1.09 -18.26 -3.06
N PHE A 66 1.80 -17.13 -3.15
CA PHE A 66 3.15 -17.10 -3.68
C PHE A 66 4.14 -17.78 -2.74
N LEU A 67 4.01 -17.56 -1.44
CA LEU A 67 4.81 -18.26 -0.43
C LEU A 67 4.56 -19.76 -0.46
N ALA A 68 3.29 -20.19 -0.58
CA ALA A 68 2.96 -21.61 -0.69
C ALA A 68 3.62 -22.26 -1.92
N LEU A 69 3.60 -21.58 -3.07
CA LEU A 69 4.26 -22.07 -4.29
C LEU A 69 5.80 -22.13 -4.16
N ILE A 70 6.41 -21.15 -3.49
CA ILE A 70 7.86 -21.16 -3.25
C ILE A 70 8.24 -22.35 -2.36
N ILE A 71 7.51 -22.56 -1.26
CA ILE A 71 7.74 -23.70 -0.35
C ILE A 71 7.57 -25.03 -1.10
N ASP A 72 6.51 -25.17 -1.89
CA ASP A 72 6.24 -26.37 -2.68
C ASP A 72 7.37 -26.66 -3.68
N SER A 73 7.90 -25.64 -4.36
CA SER A 73 9.00 -25.81 -5.31
C SER A 73 10.37 -26.13 -4.68
N MET A 74 10.53 -25.85 -3.39
CA MET A 74 11.79 -26.07 -2.65
C MET A 74 11.80 -27.38 -1.84
N ASN A 75 10.65 -28.06 -1.75
CA ASN A 75 10.48 -29.35 -1.09
C ASN A 75 10.67 -30.51 -2.08
#